data_AF-A0A1B7IPC8-F1
#
_entry.id   AF-A0A1B7IPC8-F1
#
_cell.length_a   1.000
_cell.length_b   1.000
_cell.length_c   1.000
_cell.angle_alpha   90.00
_cell.angle_beta   90.00
_cell.angle_gamma   90.00
#
_symmetry.space_group_name_H-M   'P 1'
#
loop_
_entity.id
_entity.type
_entity.pdbx_description
1 polymer ?
#
loop_
_entity_poly.entity_id
_entity_poly.type
_entity_poly.pdbx_seq_one_letter_code
_entity_poly.pdbx_strand_id
1 'polypeptide(L)' 'MNINDRVTVKTDGGPRRPGVVLAVEQFSEGTMYLVSLEEYPLGIWFFNELGHPDGVFVERSE' A
#
# COMPACT_ATOMS: atom_id res chain seq x y z
N MET A 1 -9.29 3.13 -0.34
CA MET A 1 -8.19 4.12 -0.48
C MET A 1 -8.19 4.59 -1.92
N ASN A 2 -7.86 5.85 -2.17
CA ASN A 2 -7.83 6.50 -3.48
C ASN A 2 -6.44 7.06 -3.77
N ILE A 3 -6.19 7.42 -5.03
CA ILE A 3 -4.99 8.17 -5.42
C ILE A 3 -4.88 9.44 -4.56
N ASN A 4 -3.65 9.75 -4.12
CA ASN A 4 -3.26 10.81 -3.19
C ASN A 4 -3.64 10.61 -1.71
N ASP A 5 -4.30 9.52 -1.33
CA ASP A 5 -4.47 9.21 0.09
C ASP A 5 -3.11 8.93 0.75
N ARG A 6 -2.93 9.47 1.97
CA ARG A 6 -1.81 9.11 2.84
C ARG A 6 -2.04 7.73 3.43
N VAL A 7 -1.00 6.91 3.38
CA VAL A 7 -1.05 5.51 3.80
C VAL A 7 0.18 5.16 4.61
N THR A 8 0.11 4.01 5.29
CA THR A 8 1.29 3.32 5.80
C THR A 8 1.41 1.97 5.11
N VAL A 9 2.63 1.54 4.82
CA VAL A 9 2.92 0.25 4.20
C VAL A 9 3.67 -0.67 5.15
N LYS A 10 3.29 -1.96 5.16
CA LYS A 10 4.00 -3.03 5.86
C LYS A 10 5.23 -3.41 5.05
N THR A 11 6.37 -3.48 5.71
CA THR A 11 7.63 -4.03 5.16
C THR A 11 8.13 -5.11 6.09
N ASP A 12 8.77 -6.15 5.56
CA ASP A 12 9.22 -7.28 6.36
C ASP A 12 10.19 -6.83 7.46
N GLY A 13 9.90 -7.23 8.70
CA GLY A 13 10.79 -7.05 9.86
C GLY A 13 10.96 -5.62 10.38
N GLY A 14 10.25 -4.62 9.84
CA GLY A 14 10.39 -3.21 10.21
C GLY A 14 9.07 -2.52 10.61
N PRO A 15 9.14 -1.28 11.15
CA PRO A 15 7.95 -0.47 11.36
C PRO A 15 7.26 -0.14 10.04
N ARG A 16 5.94 0.11 10.08
CA ARG A 16 5.21 0.55 8.89
C ARG A 16 5.77 1.89 8.39
N ARG A 17 5.94 2.02 7.08
CA ARG A 17 6.51 3.21 6.45
C ARG A 17 5.42 4.12 5.91
N PRO A 18 5.47 5.45 6.11
CA PRO A 18 4.49 6.36 5.53
C PRO A 18 4.69 6.48 4.03
N GLY A 19 3.59 6.68 3.29
CA GLY A 19 3.60 6.87 1.85
C GLY A 19 2.33 7.51 1.32
N VAL A 20 2.27 7.69 0.00
CA VAL A 20 1.11 8.24 -0.72
C VAL A 20 0.74 7.33 -1.88
N VAL A 21 -0.56 7.08 -2.06
CA VAL A 21 -1.06 6.28 -3.18
C VAL A 21 -0.89 7.05 -4.50
N LEU A 22 -0.18 6.48 -5.45
CA LEU A 22 0.00 7.00 -6.81
C LEU A 22 -0.96 6.37 -7.82
N ALA A 23 -1.30 5.09 -7.63
CA ALA A 23 -2.23 4.35 -8.49
C ALA A 23 -2.95 3.25 -7.70
N VAL A 24 -4.13 2.85 -8.19
CA VAL A 24 -4.95 1.78 -7.62
C VAL A 24 -5.44 0.89 -8.76
N GLU A 25 -5.19 -0.40 -8.66
CA GLU A 25 -5.63 -1.42 -9.61
C GLU A 25 -6.43 -2.50 -8.88
N GLN A 26 -7.63 -2.82 -9.36
CA GLN A 26 -8.49 -3.82 -8.75
C GLN A 26 -8.32 -5.18 -9.41
N PHE A 27 -8.22 -6.22 -8.57
CA PHE A 27 -8.15 -7.62 -8.99
C PHE A 27 -9.25 -8.41 -8.28
N SER A 28 -9.60 -9.59 -8.82
CA SER A 28 -10.56 -10.49 -8.17
C SER A 28 -10.11 -10.94 -6.79
N GLU A 29 -8.79 -11.05 -6.59
CA GLU A 29 -8.16 -11.56 -5.37
C GLU A 29 -7.76 -10.44 -4.38
N GLY A 30 -7.94 -9.16 -4.74
CA GLY A 30 -7.48 -8.07 -3.91
C GLY A 30 -7.32 -6.72 -4.63
N THR A 31 -6.50 -5.84 -4.08
CA THR A 31 -6.23 -4.52 -4.67
C THR A 31 -4.74 -4.24 -4.66
N MET A 32 -4.19 -3.85 -5.82
CA MET A 32 -2.83 -3.35 -5.91
C MET A 32 -2.80 -1.84 -5.74
N TYR A 33 -1.82 -1.36 -4.98
CA TYR A 33 -1.55 0.05 -4.74
C TYR A 33 -0.11 0.36 -5.11
N LEU A 34 0.10 1.33 -5.98
CA LEU A 34 1.42 1.92 -6.18
C LEU A 34 1.58 2.99 -5.11
N VAL A 35 2.57 2.85 -4.23
CA VAL A 35 2.76 3.77 -3.11
C VAL A 35 4.13 4.42 -3.20
N SER A 36 4.19 5.75 -3.23
CA SER A 36 5.45 6.48 -3.08
C SER A 36 5.92 6.47 -1.64
N LEU A 37 7.22 6.27 -1.46
CA LEU A 37 7.92 6.35 -0.18
C LEU A 37 9.03 7.41 -0.31
N GLU A 38 9.54 7.91 0.81
CA GLU A 38 10.61 8.93 0.83
C GLU A 38 11.84 8.52 0.00
N GLU A 39 12.29 7.28 0.13
CA GLU A 39 13.44 6.73 -0.61
C GLU A 39 13.07 6.23 -2.02
N TYR A 40 11.76 6.06 -2.30
CA TYR A 40 11.23 5.51 -3.53
C TYR A 40 10.13 6.43 -4.09
N PRO A 41 10.49 7.61 -4.60
CA PRO A 41 9.50 8.63 -5.00
C PRO A 41 8.65 8.21 -6.20
N LEU A 42 9.16 7.29 -7.05
CA LEU A 42 8.41 6.70 -8.17
C LEU A 42 7.44 5.60 -7.74
N GLY A 43 7.56 5.15 -6.49
CA GLY A 43 6.68 4.18 -5.86
C GLY A 43 7.07 2.72 -6.03
N ILE A 44 6.49 1.91 -5.16
CA ILE A 44 6.58 0.45 -5.13
C ILE A 44 5.16 -0.10 -5.13
N TRP A 45 4.93 -1.18 -5.87
CA TRP A 45 3.65 -1.88 -5.87
C TRP A 45 3.48 -2.75 -4.63
N PHE A 46 2.35 -2.59 -3.96
CA PHE A 46 1.90 -3.44 -2.86
C PHE A 46 0.56 -4.06 -3.21
N PHE A 47 0.32 -5.29 -2.75
CA PHE A 47 -0.94 -5.99 -2.95
C PHE A 47 -1.62 -6.22 -1.61
N ASN A 48 -2.87 -5.79 -1.49
CA ASN A 48 -3.75 -6.17 -0.39
C ASN A 48 -4.63 -7.33 -0.84
N GLU A 49 -4.38 -8.51 -0.28
CA GLU A 49 -5.18 -9.71 -0.54
C GLU A 49 -6.55 -9.64 0.15
N LEU A 50 -7.58 -10.13 -0.53
CA LEU A 50 -8.92 -10.24 0.04
C LEU A 50 -9.04 -11.52 0.88
N GLY A 51 -9.55 -11.39 2.11
CA GLY A 51 -9.86 -12.54 2.95
C GLY A 51 -8.69 -13.10 3.77
N HIS A 52 -7.49 -12.54 3.64
CA HIS A 52 -6.34 -12.89 4.48
C HIS A 52 -5.84 -11.67 5.26
N PRO A 53 -6.11 -11.57 6.59
CA PRO A 53 -5.72 -10.40 7.39
C PRO A 53 -4.23 -10.07 7.33
N ASP A 54 -3.35 -11.08 7.28
CA ASP A 54 -1.90 -10.85 7.19
C ASP A 54 -1.45 -10.36 5.80
N GLY A 55 -2.31 -10.47 4.79
CA GLY A 55 -2.11 -10.05 3.41
C GLY A 55 -2.46 -8.57 3.17
N VAL A 56 -2.70 -7.80 4.22
CA VAL A 56 -2.93 -6.34 4.13
C VAL A 56 -1.59 -5.61 4.30
N PHE A 57 -1.04 -5.16 3.18
CA PHE A 57 0.24 -4.43 3.14
C PHE A 57 0.05 -2.92 3.20
N VAL A 58 -1.05 -2.37 2.71
CA VAL A 58 -1.33 -0.92 2.68
C VAL A 58 -2.55 -0.62 3.53
N GLU A 59 -2.42 0.37 4.40
CA GLU A 59 -3.51 0.83 5.27
C GLU A 59 -3.58 2.36 5.23
N ARG A 60 -4.79 2.92 5.31
CA ARG A 60 -4.97 4.38 5.34
C ARG A 60 -4.32 4.93 6.61
N SER A 61 -3.53 5.99 6.49
CA SER A 61 -3.11 6.74 7.66
C SER A 61 -4.31 7.50 8.21
N GLU A 62 -4.51 7.48 9.53
CA GLU A 62 -5.40 8.46 10.19
C GLU A 62 -4.93 9.89 9.89
#